data_AF-A0A2H9MA47-F1
#
_entry.id   AF-A0A2H9MA47-F1
#
_cell.length_a   1.000
_cell.length_b   1.000
_cell.length_c   1.000
_cell.angle_alpha   90.00
_cell.angle_beta   90.00
_cell.angle_gamma   90.00
#
_symmetry.space_group_name_H-M   'P 1'
#
loop_
_entity.id
_entity.type
_entity.pdbx_description
1 polymer ?
#
loop_
_entity_poly.entity_id
_entity_poly.type
_entity_poly.pdbx_seq_one_letter_code
_entity_poly.pdbx_strand_id
1 'polypeptide(L)'
;MMNLTRTLLLLTVLTLAACGFHLRGSVPQDVQFAFKSLYLQAPAETLFVIDLRRALLGNKITLAAAPEQAELVLEVLSEQTSKHILSLSGSGKVREYELRYRVSLRAHDAQRNDWLPADSIQLTRLLTFDDEQLLAKENEEAQLYKDMRADAVAQTLRRLNRAKPKE
;
A
#
# COMPACT_ATOMS: atom_id res chain seq x y z
N MET A 1 -35.38 40.67 -16.55
CA MET A 1 -35.16 39.67 -15.47
C MET A 1 -34.48 38.39 -15.97
N MET A 2 -34.82 37.83 -17.14
CA MET A 2 -34.27 36.56 -17.66
C MET A 2 -32.74 36.54 -17.94
N ASN A 3 -32.13 37.70 -18.23
CA ASN A 3 -30.69 37.78 -18.51
C ASN A 3 -29.83 37.71 -17.25
N LEU A 4 -30.31 38.24 -16.12
CA LEU A 4 -29.56 38.30 -14.85
C LEU A 4 -29.49 36.92 -14.19
N THR A 5 -30.57 36.14 -14.25
CA THR A 5 -30.60 34.75 -13.78
C THR A 5 -29.67 33.86 -14.59
N ARG A 6 -29.57 34.08 -15.91
CA ARG A 6 -28.62 33.36 -16.77
C ARG A 6 -27.16 33.71 -16.44
N THR A 7 -26.85 34.97 -16.15
CA THR A 7 -25.47 35.38 -15.79
C THR A 7 -25.08 34.79 -14.43
N LEU A 8 -26.00 34.79 -13.46
CA LEU A 8 -25.75 34.23 -12.14
C LEU A 8 -25.53 32.71 -12.20
N LEU A 9 -26.30 32.00 -13.04
CA LEU A 9 -26.14 30.56 -13.26
C LEU A 9 -24.78 30.23 -13.88
N LEU A 10 -24.36 31.00 -14.89
CA LEU A 10 -23.06 30.84 -15.56
C LEU A 10 -21.87 31.09 -14.62
N LEU A 11 -21.97 32.13 -13.79
CA LEU A 11 -20.94 32.45 -12.80
C LEU A 11 -20.80 31.33 -11.76
N THR A 12 -21.92 30.75 -11.33
CA THR A 12 -21.94 29.64 -10.38
C THR A 12 -21.22 28.42 -10.98
N VAL A 13 -21.53 28.02 -12.21
CA VAL A 13 -20.87 26.87 -12.87
C VAL A 13 -19.36 27.07 -13.02
N LEU A 14 -18.89 28.29 -13.33
CA LEU A 14 -17.46 28.57 -13.46
C LEU A 14 -16.70 28.46 -12.13
N THR A 15 -17.34 28.87 -11.01
CA THR A 15 -16.73 28.74 -9.67
C THR A 15 -16.60 27.29 -9.21
N LEU A 16 -17.46 26.38 -9.69
CA LEU A 16 -17.35 24.94 -9.38
C LEU A 16 -16.14 24.28 -10.08
N ALA A 17 -15.70 24.78 -11.23
CA ALA A 17 -14.53 24.27 -11.96
C ALA A 17 -13.19 24.89 -11.48
N ALA A 18 -13.23 25.94 -10.66
CA ALA A 18 -12.05 26.68 -10.21
C ALA A 18 -11.26 25.99 -9.07
N CYS A 19 -11.80 24.92 -8.47
CA CYS A 19 -11.15 24.17 -7.40
C CYS A 19 -9.88 23.41 -7.83
N GLY A 20 -9.48 23.49 -9.11
CA GLY A 20 -8.23 22.90 -9.63
C GLY A 20 -8.19 21.37 -9.61
N PHE A 21 -9.30 20.72 -9.22
CA PHE A 21 -9.43 19.28 -9.16
C PHE A 21 -9.47 18.72 -10.58
N HIS A 22 -8.32 18.29 -11.08
CA HIS A 22 -8.25 17.53 -12.30
C HIS A 22 -8.59 16.08 -11.96
N LEU A 23 -9.49 15.47 -12.74
CA LEU A 23 -9.56 14.01 -12.79
C LEU A 23 -8.13 13.52 -12.94
N ARG A 24 -7.68 12.64 -12.03
CA ARG A 24 -6.44 11.92 -12.20
C ARG A 24 -6.57 11.26 -13.56
N GLY A 25 -5.95 11.87 -14.58
CA GLY A 25 -6.28 11.63 -15.99
C GLY A 25 -6.44 10.15 -16.19
N SER A 26 -7.55 9.74 -16.82
CA SER A 26 -7.92 8.35 -17.09
C SER A 26 -6.64 7.54 -17.22
N VAL A 27 -6.35 6.74 -16.18
CA VAL A 27 -5.09 6.03 -15.98
C VAL A 27 -4.48 5.76 -17.34
N PRO A 28 -3.37 6.43 -17.75
CA PRO A 28 -2.67 5.97 -18.93
C PRO A 28 -2.49 4.49 -18.68
N GLN A 29 -2.87 3.63 -19.63
CA GLN A 29 -2.90 2.17 -19.53
C GLN A 29 -1.50 1.53 -19.36
N ASP A 30 -0.61 2.32 -18.78
CA ASP A 30 0.82 2.41 -18.79
C ASP A 30 1.22 3.11 -17.47
N VAL A 31 0.95 2.47 -16.32
CA VAL A 31 1.86 2.64 -15.17
C VAL A 31 3.19 2.06 -15.67
N GLN A 32 3.98 2.90 -16.34
CA GLN A 32 5.26 2.52 -16.91
C GLN A 32 6.27 2.51 -15.78
N PHE A 33 6.41 1.35 -15.15
CA PHE A 33 7.58 1.04 -14.36
C PHE A 33 8.81 1.24 -15.23
N ALA A 34 9.88 1.77 -14.65
CA ALA A 34 11.16 1.93 -15.35
C ALA A 34 11.87 0.60 -15.66
N PHE A 35 11.24 -0.52 -15.30
CA PHE A 35 11.66 -1.90 -15.55
C PHE A 35 10.46 -2.74 -16.02
N LYS A 36 10.71 -3.82 -16.76
CA LYS A 36 9.68 -4.75 -17.26
C LYS A 36 9.70 -6.11 -16.59
N SER A 37 10.87 -6.57 -16.15
CA SER A 37 11.03 -7.86 -15.49
C SER A 37 11.55 -7.71 -14.06
N LEU A 38 11.05 -8.54 -13.15
CA LEU A 38 11.40 -8.51 -11.75
C LEU A 38 11.51 -9.94 -11.19
N TYR A 39 12.56 -10.19 -10.40
CA TYR A 39 12.66 -11.38 -9.58
C TYR A 39 12.20 -11.06 -8.15
N LEU A 40 11.21 -11.79 -7.64
CA LEU A 40 10.69 -11.61 -6.28
C LEU A 40 11.34 -12.63 -5.36
N GLN A 41 12.26 -12.15 -4.52
CA GLN A 41 12.93 -12.95 -3.51
C GLN A 41 12.29 -12.71 -2.14
N ALA A 42 11.95 -13.79 -1.45
CA ALA A 42 11.41 -13.73 -0.09
C ALA A 42 11.88 -14.94 0.72
N PRO A 43 12.05 -14.82 2.05
CA PRO A 43 12.46 -15.93 2.91
C PRO A 43 11.39 -17.01 3.05
N ALA A 44 10.11 -16.65 2.87
CA ALA A 44 8.96 -17.55 2.93
C ALA A 44 7.84 -17.05 2.01
N GLU A 45 6.98 -17.96 1.54
CA GLU A 45 5.80 -17.62 0.74
C GLU A 45 4.64 -17.21 1.68
N THR A 46 4.69 -15.98 2.19
CA THR A 46 3.64 -15.42 3.05
C THR A 46 2.44 -14.93 2.24
N LEU A 47 1.32 -14.60 2.91
CA LEU A 47 0.17 -13.98 2.24
C LEU A 47 0.53 -12.65 1.56
N PHE A 48 1.47 -11.88 2.12
CA PHE A 48 1.94 -10.65 1.49
C PHE A 48 2.68 -10.93 0.19
N VAL A 49 3.57 -11.93 0.18
CA VAL A 49 4.32 -12.32 -1.01
C VAL A 49 3.35 -12.78 -2.12
N ILE A 50 2.33 -13.58 -1.77
CA ILE A 50 1.29 -14.03 -2.72
C ILE A 50 0.51 -12.85 -3.29
N ASP A 51 0.04 -11.94 -2.42
CA ASP A 51 -0.75 -10.77 -2.83
C ASP A 51 0.10 -9.80 -3.66
N LEU A 52 1.36 -9.58 -3.29
CA LEU A 52 2.33 -8.78 -4.03
C LEU A 52 2.63 -9.37 -5.40
N ARG A 53 2.87 -10.69 -5.49
CA ARG A 53 3.08 -11.41 -6.75
C ARG A 53 1.91 -11.21 -7.70
N ARG A 54 0.67 -11.38 -7.20
CA ARG A 54 -0.55 -11.14 -7.98
C ARG A 54 -0.65 -9.69 -8.45
N ALA A 55 -0.30 -8.74 -7.58
CA ALA A 55 -0.37 -7.32 -7.90
C ALA A 55 0.69 -6.90 -8.94
N LEU A 56 1.90 -7.46 -8.88
CA LEU A 56 2.96 -7.25 -9.89
C LEU A 56 2.51 -7.77 -11.27
N LEU A 57 1.98 -8.99 -11.33
CA LEU A 57 1.42 -9.58 -12.56
C LEU A 57 0.26 -8.74 -13.12
N GLY A 58 -0.63 -8.24 -12.25
CA GLY A 58 -1.73 -7.36 -12.64
C GLY A 58 -1.26 -6.02 -13.22
N ASN A 59 -0.05 -5.58 -12.91
CA ASN A 59 0.60 -4.41 -13.49
C ASN A 59 1.49 -4.74 -14.71
N LYS A 60 1.34 -5.94 -15.30
CA LYS A 60 2.08 -6.41 -16.48
C LYS A 60 3.59 -6.51 -16.28
N ILE A 61 4.06 -6.66 -15.03
CA ILE A 61 5.48 -6.93 -14.74
C ILE A 61 5.73 -8.43 -14.92
N THR A 62 6.73 -8.78 -15.72
CA THR A 62 7.15 -10.18 -15.91
C THR A 62 7.92 -10.66 -14.68
N LEU A 63 7.48 -11.75 -14.07
CA LEU A 63 8.22 -12.37 -12.96
C LEU A 63 9.25 -13.35 -13.50
N ALA A 64 10.52 -13.05 -13.29
CA ALA A 64 11.63 -13.92 -13.68
C ALA A 64 11.72 -15.14 -12.75
N ALA A 65 12.24 -16.26 -13.27
CA ALA A 65 12.45 -17.47 -12.48
C ALA A 65 13.76 -17.44 -11.66
N ALA A 66 14.73 -16.65 -12.11
CA ALA A 66 16.03 -16.49 -11.50
C ALA A 66 16.44 -15.00 -11.49
N PRO A 67 17.24 -14.54 -10.52
CA PRO A 67 17.63 -13.13 -10.40
C PRO A 67 18.41 -12.63 -11.63
N GLU A 68 19.17 -13.49 -12.31
CA GLU A 68 19.97 -13.14 -13.50
C GLU A 68 19.11 -12.83 -14.73
N GLN A 69 17.83 -13.23 -14.71
CA GLN A 69 16.87 -13.02 -15.80
C GLN A 69 15.99 -11.78 -15.59
N ALA A 70 16.17 -11.07 -14.46
CA ALA A 70 15.38 -9.90 -14.10
C ALA A 70 16.16 -8.60 -14.29
N GLU A 71 15.46 -7.54 -14.70
CA GLU A 71 16.00 -6.18 -14.66
C GLU A 71 16.13 -5.67 -13.22
N LEU A 72 15.23 -6.13 -12.33
CA LEU A 72 15.21 -5.76 -10.92
C LEU A 72 15.02 -6.98 -10.02
N VAL A 73 15.76 -7.05 -8.92
CA VAL A 73 15.53 -7.99 -7.83
C VAL A 73 14.85 -7.25 -6.69
N LEU A 74 13.64 -7.66 -6.33
CA LEU A 74 12.93 -7.19 -5.15
C LEU A 74 13.03 -8.23 -4.03
N GLU A 75 13.67 -7.85 -2.94
CA GLU A 75 13.82 -8.68 -1.75
C GLU A 75 12.84 -8.23 -0.67
N VAL A 76 11.99 -9.16 -0.24
CA VAL A 76 11.23 -9.02 1.00
C VAL A 76 12.12 -9.52 2.13
N LEU A 77 12.58 -8.59 2.98
CA LEU A 77 13.52 -8.90 4.06
C LEU A 77 12.80 -9.48 5.29
N SER A 78 11.63 -8.94 5.63
CA SER A 78 10.83 -9.40 6.76
C SER A 78 9.37 -8.96 6.63
N GLU A 79 8.45 -9.77 7.14
CA GLU A 79 7.05 -9.41 7.38
C GLU A 79 6.72 -9.73 8.84
N GLN A 80 6.12 -8.78 9.55
CA GLN A 80 5.80 -8.93 10.97
C GLN A 80 4.45 -8.28 11.29
N THR A 81 3.70 -8.95 12.17
CA THR A 81 2.51 -8.40 12.81
C THR A 81 2.71 -8.34 14.31
N SER A 82 2.18 -7.33 14.97
CA SER A 82 2.17 -7.26 16.43
C SER A 82 0.93 -6.58 16.96
N LYS A 83 0.50 -7.01 18.16
CA LYS A 83 -0.65 -6.46 18.88
C LYS A 83 -0.19 -5.98 20.25
N HIS A 84 -0.48 -4.72 20.57
CA HIS A 84 -0.14 -4.10 21.84
C HIS A 84 -1.37 -3.52 22.51
N ILE A 85 -1.44 -3.57 23.84
CA ILE A 85 -2.48 -2.84 24.59
C ILE A 85 -2.18 -1.34 24.44
N LEU A 86 -3.16 -0.60 23.92
CA LEU A 86 -3.07 0.85 23.82
C LEU A 86 -3.66 1.53 25.05
N SER A 87 -4.79 1.03 25.55
CA SER A 87 -5.50 1.65 26.67
C SER A 87 -6.22 0.62 27.55
N LEU A 88 -6.37 0.98 28.83
CA LEU A 88 -7.08 0.23 29.86
C LEU A 88 -8.21 1.09 30.45
N SER A 89 -9.26 0.45 30.97
CA SER A 89 -10.29 1.09 31.78
C SER A 89 -9.77 1.44 33.17
N GLY A 90 -10.54 2.23 33.93
CA GLY A 90 -10.23 2.51 35.35
C GLY A 90 -10.19 1.26 36.24
N SER A 91 -10.77 0.14 35.80
CA SER A 91 -10.70 -1.17 36.47
C SER A 91 -9.59 -2.09 35.92
N GLY A 92 -8.74 -1.59 35.01
CA GLY A 92 -7.62 -2.34 34.43
C GLY A 92 -7.98 -3.27 33.26
N LYS A 93 -9.20 -3.21 32.72
CA LYS A 93 -9.60 -4.01 31.56
C LYS A 93 -9.13 -3.37 30.26
N VAL A 94 -8.71 -4.17 29.28
CA VAL A 94 -8.30 -3.64 27.97
C VAL A 94 -9.49 -2.98 27.27
N ARG A 95 -9.26 -1.80 26.69
CA ARG A 95 -10.26 -1.07 25.90
C ARG A 95 -9.87 -0.94 24.44
N GLU A 96 -8.58 -0.80 24.17
CA GLU A 96 -8.07 -0.69 22.81
C GLU A 96 -6.76 -1.45 22.66
N TYR A 97 -6.64 -2.12 21.52
CA TYR A 97 -5.39 -2.64 21.02
C TYR A 97 -4.88 -1.76 19.88
N GLU A 98 -3.57 -1.59 19.83
CA GLU A 98 -2.85 -1.11 18.66
C GLU A 98 -2.32 -2.32 17.88
N LEU A 99 -2.81 -2.50 16.65
CA LEU A 99 -2.33 -3.49 15.70
C LEU A 99 -1.27 -2.85 14.82
N ARG A 100 -0.11 -3.48 14.69
CA ARG A 100 1.00 -3.04 13.85
C ARG A 100 1.29 -4.08 12.79
N TYR A 101 1.54 -3.62 11.57
CA TYR A 101 1.93 -4.43 10.43
C TYR A 101 3.16 -3.81 9.79
N ARG A 102 4.27 -4.57 9.70
CA ARG A 102 5.55 -4.10 9.17
C ARG A 102 6.06 -5.04 8.10
N VAL A 103 6.45 -4.47 6.96
CA VAL A 103 7.17 -5.19 5.90
C VAL A 103 8.43 -4.41 5.54
N SER A 104 9.57 -5.09 5.54
CA SER A 104 10.86 -4.53 5.15
C SER A 104 11.25 -5.06 3.78
N LEU A 105 11.70 -4.18 2.90
CA LEU A 105 11.91 -4.46 1.49
C LEU A 105 13.19 -3.77 1.01
N ARG A 106 13.85 -4.31 -0.01
CA ARG A 106 14.85 -3.59 -0.81
C ARG A 106 14.76 -4.01 -2.27
N ALA A 107 15.19 -3.15 -3.19
CA ALA A 107 15.25 -3.48 -4.60
C ALA A 107 16.55 -2.98 -5.24
N HIS A 108 17.17 -3.83 -6.04
CA HIS A 108 18.45 -3.55 -6.70
C HIS A 108 18.48 -4.16 -8.11
N ASP A 109 19.31 -3.58 -8.99
CA ASP A 109 19.55 -4.12 -10.34
C ASP A 109 20.67 -5.18 -10.36
N ALA A 110 20.97 -5.73 -11.54
CA ALA A 110 22.03 -6.71 -11.75
C ALA A 110 23.44 -6.18 -11.41
N GLN A 111 23.65 -4.85 -11.44
CA GLN A 111 24.90 -4.20 -11.04
C GLN A 111 24.96 -3.94 -9.53
N ARG A 112 23.90 -4.31 -8.79
CA ARG A 112 23.68 -4.05 -7.36
C ARG A 112 23.56 -2.55 -7.03
N ASN A 113 23.11 -1.73 -7.98
CA ASN A 113 22.69 -0.38 -7.63
C ASN A 113 21.35 -0.45 -6.92
N ASP A 114 21.23 0.24 -5.79
CA ASP A 114 19.98 0.29 -5.04
C ASP A 114 18.96 1.21 -5.74
N TRP A 115 17.85 0.63 -6.18
CA TRP A 115 16.68 1.36 -6.66
C TRP A 115 15.73 1.70 -5.52
N LEU A 116 15.62 0.78 -4.55
CA LEU A 116 14.98 1.00 -3.27
C LEU A 116 15.95 0.52 -2.19
N PRO A 117 16.58 1.43 -1.43
CA PRO A 117 17.37 1.02 -0.29
C PRO A 117 16.49 0.29 0.72
N ALA A 118 17.11 -0.54 1.57
CA ALA A 118 16.39 -1.27 2.61
C ALA A 118 15.61 -0.31 3.50
N ASP A 119 14.28 -0.44 3.46
CA ASP A 119 13.36 0.38 4.24
C ASP A 119 12.09 -0.42 4.57
N SER A 120 11.32 0.07 5.53
CA SER A 120 10.09 -0.57 6.01
C SER A 120 8.83 0.24 5.69
N ILE A 121 7.79 -0.48 5.31
CA ILE A 121 6.41 0.00 5.34
C ILE A 121 5.85 -0.39 6.71
N GLN A 122 5.37 0.58 7.48
CA GLN A 122 4.78 0.37 8.80
C GLN A 122 3.36 0.93 8.81
N LEU A 123 2.41 0.09 9.17
CA LEU A 123 0.99 0.42 9.23
C LEU A 123 0.47 0.11 10.62
N THR A 124 -0.40 1.00 11.11
CA THR A 124 -1.03 0.86 12.41
C THR A 124 -2.54 0.98 12.25
N ARG A 125 -3.29 0.16 13.00
CA ARG A 125 -4.74 0.26 13.17
C ARG A 125 -5.11 0.11 14.63
N LEU A 126 -6.17 0.80 15.04
CA LEU A 126 -6.74 0.66 16.36
C LEU A 126 -7.88 -0.35 16.31
N LEU A 127 -7.94 -1.20 17.32
CA LEU A 127 -9.01 -2.16 17.54
C LEU A 127 -9.63 -1.89 18.90
N THR A 128 -10.87 -1.42 18.91
CA THR A 128 -11.67 -1.37 20.14
C THR A 128 -11.95 -2.78 20.64
N PHE A 129 -11.91 -2.98 21.96
CA PHE A 129 -12.02 -4.31 22.56
C PHE A 129 -13.13 -4.38 23.61
N ASP A 130 -13.88 -5.47 23.52
CA ASP A 130 -14.94 -5.84 24.45
C ASP A 130 -14.98 -7.37 24.57
N ASP A 131 -14.78 -7.88 25.78
CA ASP A 131 -14.76 -9.31 26.09
C ASP A 131 -16.12 -9.97 25.77
N GLU A 132 -17.22 -9.23 25.88
CA GLU A 132 -18.57 -9.73 25.58
C GLU A 132 -18.75 -10.02 24.08
N GLN A 133 -17.90 -9.45 23.22
CA GLN A 133 -17.95 -9.58 21.77
C GLN A 133 -16.68 -10.22 21.20
N LEU A 134 -16.01 -11.08 21.97
CA LEU A 134 -14.69 -11.64 21.65
C LEU A 134 -14.58 -12.16 20.20
N LEU A 135 -15.51 -13.04 19.77
CA LEU A 135 -15.47 -13.60 18.41
C LEU A 135 -15.62 -12.54 17.32
N ALA A 136 -16.45 -11.51 17.55
CA ALA A 136 -16.58 -10.42 16.60
C ALA A 136 -15.29 -9.60 16.52
N LYS A 137 -14.61 -9.38 17.67
CA LYS A 137 -13.32 -8.67 17.72
C LYS A 137 -12.18 -9.45 17.10
N GLU A 138 -12.17 -10.79 17.19
CA GLU A 138 -11.20 -11.63 16.47
C GLU A 138 -11.37 -11.53 14.95
N ASN A 139 -12.62 -11.53 14.46
CA ASN A 139 -12.91 -11.35 13.04
C ASN A 139 -12.54 -9.94 12.56
N GLU A 140 -12.83 -8.92 13.35
CA GLU A 140 -12.42 -7.53 13.09
C GLU A 140 -10.89 -7.40 13.03
N GLU A 141 -10.17 -7.98 13.99
CA GLU A 141 -8.70 -8.03 14.01
C GLU A 141 -8.13 -8.66 12.72
N ALA A 142 -8.64 -9.83 12.33
CA ALA A 142 -8.20 -10.51 11.13
C ALA A 142 -8.45 -9.68 9.86
N GLN A 143 -9.60 -9.00 9.79
CA GLN A 143 -9.94 -8.11 8.68
C GLN A 143 -9.04 -6.87 8.65
N LEU A 144 -8.74 -6.26 9.80
CA LEU A 144 -7.80 -5.13 9.88
C LEU A 144 -6.39 -5.51 9.40
N TYR A 145 -5.89 -6.70 9.78
CA TYR A 145 -4.60 -7.18 9.26
C TYR A 145 -4.62 -7.43 7.75
N LYS A 146 -5.71 -8.00 7.22
CA LYS A 146 -5.89 -8.19 5.78
C LYS A 146 -5.86 -6.86 5.03
N ASP A 147 -6.54 -5.83 5.56
CA ASP A 147 -6.59 -4.51 4.94
C ASP A 147 -5.25 -3.78 5.02
N MET A 148 -4.54 -3.87 6.16
CA MET A 148 -3.17 -3.37 6.26
C MET A 148 -2.22 -4.06 5.27
N ARG A 149 -2.32 -5.38 5.11
CA ARG A 149 -1.52 -6.11 4.11
C ARG A 149 -1.78 -5.61 2.70
N ALA A 150 -3.04 -5.41 2.33
CA ALA A 150 -3.41 -4.87 1.02
C ALA A 150 -2.86 -3.45 0.79
N ASP A 151 -2.89 -2.58 1.81
CA ASP A 151 -2.26 -1.25 1.75
C ASP A 151 -0.74 -1.35 1.61
N ALA A 152 -0.07 -2.25 2.34
CA ALA A 152 1.36 -2.48 2.22
C ALA A 152 1.77 -2.93 0.81
N VAL A 153 0.99 -3.81 0.17
CA VAL A 153 1.19 -4.20 -1.24
C VAL A 153 1.05 -2.98 -2.15
N ALA A 154 -0.01 -2.19 -1.98
CA ALA A 154 -0.23 -0.99 -2.78
C ALA A 154 0.88 0.06 -2.58
N GLN A 155 1.40 0.22 -1.37
CA GLN A 155 2.55 1.09 -1.07
C GLN A 155 3.83 0.58 -1.72
N THR A 156 4.07 -0.73 -1.69
CA THR A 156 5.21 -1.37 -2.36
C THR A 156 5.20 -1.06 -3.85
N LEU A 157 4.06 -1.26 -4.52
CA LEU A 157 3.92 -0.92 -5.95
C LEU A 157 4.14 0.57 -6.23
N ARG A 158 3.65 1.47 -5.38
CA ARG A 158 3.88 2.91 -5.52
C ARG A 158 5.36 3.28 -5.38
N ARG A 159 6.07 2.65 -4.44
CA ARG A 159 7.51 2.84 -4.24
C ARG A 159 8.29 2.33 -5.46
N LEU A 160 7.98 1.12 -5.94
CA LEU A 160 8.58 0.55 -7.15
C LEU A 160 8.36 1.40 -8.40
N ASN A 161 7.15 1.92 -8.60
CA ASN A 161 6.84 2.78 -9.75
C ASN A 161 7.63 4.11 -9.75
N ARG A 162 8.10 4.55 -8.58
CA ARG A 162 8.95 5.75 -8.44
C ARG A 162 10.43 5.42 -8.33
N ALA A 163 10.77 4.14 -8.21
CA ALA A 163 12.14 3.69 -8.02
C ALA A 163 12.95 3.91 -9.30
N LYS A 164 14.15 4.45 -9.11
CA LYS A 164 15.17 4.65 -10.15
C LYS A 164 16.52 4.39 -9.49
N PRO A 165 17.55 3.94 -10.23
CA PRO A 165 18.88 3.80 -9.68
C PRO A 165 19.35 5.16 -9.16
N LYS A 166 20.00 5.19 -8.00
CA LYS A 166 20.68 6.39 -7.53
C LYS A 166 21.87 6.67 -8.45
N GLU A 167 21.93 7.88 -8.99
CA GLU A 167 23.09 8.39 -9.74
C GLU A 167 24.35 8.43 -8.87
#